data_AF-A0A6N2MM74-F1
#
_entry.id   AF-A0A6N2MM74-F1
#
_cell.length_a   1.000
_cell.length_b   1.000
_cell.length_c   1.000
_cell.angle_alpha   90.00
_cell.angle_beta   90.00
_cell.angle_gamma   90.00
#
_symmetry.space_group_name_H-M   'P 1'
#
loop_
_entity.id
_entity.type
_entity.pdbx_description
1 polymer ?
#
loop_
_entity_poly.entity_id
_entity_poly.type
_entity_poly.pdbx_seq_one_letter_code
_entity_poly.pdbx_strand_id
1 'polypeptide(L)'
;MAVCCDLEVDVNGEETFMVDKKVIASYCGRLSKLFGKSTGSARNLKVIFNDFPGGAENFELLSRFCYNSGRIDVTPSNISFLHSGSLFMEMNSSVSGTPNLLEETEKSLKGMNFWAWSELLITIKQCQDLLPFPSSSGSLEKCVDSLIGRMATSSEPSPCPSTSSPDSSGVRFSCDTGSTESLKNSCSRATWWFEDLLVLSTNLVEMVIKSMVLRKFDHSIISRFLFYYQKSKCYTGTPDEKRNVVETVIDMLYILDWNSVSFKSLFGILRVSLNLNIRKCSRTKLECMIGSQMDQATLDNMLIPSPYGMNYLYNVNLVLRFLKAFLHGGISQTSPTQLRKVASLMDLYIAEVAPDPCLKASKFLALTMALPDSAKRFI
;
A
#
# COMPACT_ATOMS: atom_id res chain seq x y z
N MET A 1 -9.01 36.48 -34.70
CA MET A 1 -10.04 36.91 -33.74
C MET A 1 -9.31 37.54 -32.56
N ALA A 2 -9.74 38.72 -32.10
CA ALA A 2 -9.19 39.29 -30.87
C ALA A 2 -9.63 38.39 -29.70
N VAL A 3 -8.66 37.81 -28.98
CA VAL A 3 -8.91 37.04 -27.76
C VAL A 3 -9.40 38.04 -26.71
N CYS A 4 -10.65 37.93 -26.29
CA CYS A 4 -11.20 38.80 -25.26
C CYS A 4 -11.25 37.99 -23.98
N CYS A 5 -10.23 38.12 -23.13
CA CYS A 5 -10.25 37.49 -21.80
C CYS A 5 -11.30 38.19 -20.93
N ASP A 6 -12.53 37.66 -20.94
CA ASP A 6 -13.71 38.21 -20.27
C ASP A 6 -14.18 37.36 -19.06
N LEU A 7 -13.41 36.32 -18.71
CA LEU A 7 -13.65 35.43 -17.59
C LEU A 7 -12.38 35.30 -16.72
N GLU A 8 -12.54 35.57 -15.43
CA GLU A 8 -11.56 35.28 -14.38
C GLU A 8 -11.87 33.89 -13.79
N VAL A 9 -10.88 33.00 -13.74
CA VAL A 9 -11.01 31.65 -13.15
C VAL A 9 -9.98 31.50 -12.04
N ASP A 10 -10.46 31.44 -10.81
CA ASP A 10 -9.69 31.15 -9.62
C ASP A 10 -9.70 29.64 -9.37
N VAL A 11 -8.53 29.01 -9.31
CA VAL A 11 -8.37 27.57 -9.15
C VAL A 11 -7.75 27.28 -7.79
N ASN A 12 -8.53 26.69 -6.89
CA ASN A 12 -8.15 26.31 -5.54
C ASN A 12 -7.57 27.44 -4.66
N GLY A 13 -7.73 28.71 -5.06
CA GLY A 13 -7.01 29.83 -4.43
C GLY A 13 -5.49 29.83 -4.68
N GLU A 14 -4.99 28.96 -5.57
CA GLU A 14 -3.59 28.85 -5.95
C GLU A 14 -3.22 29.91 -6.99
N GLU A 15 -3.96 29.91 -8.11
CA GLU A 15 -3.73 30.81 -9.24
C GLU A 15 -5.05 31.29 -9.85
N THR A 16 -4.98 32.45 -10.51
CA THR A 16 -6.11 33.06 -11.22
C THR A 16 -5.78 33.22 -12.70
N PHE A 17 -6.63 32.67 -13.55
CA PHE A 17 -6.48 32.66 -15.00
C PHE A 17 -7.46 33.63 -15.65
N MET A 18 -6.97 34.40 -16.63
CA MET A 18 -7.82 35.24 -17.48
C MET A 18 -8.05 34.54 -18.81
N VAL A 19 -9.28 34.10 -19.06
CA VAL A 19 -9.64 33.31 -20.24
C VAL A 19 -10.83 33.92 -20.99
N ASP A 20 -10.92 33.62 -22.28
CA ASP A 20 -12.07 33.87 -23.13
C ASP A 20 -13.17 32.85 -22.82
N LYS A 21 -14.30 33.39 -22.36
CA LYS A 21 -15.49 32.64 -21.98
C LYS A 21 -16.00 31.74 -23.11
N LYS A 22 -15.97 32.22 -24.36
CA LYS A 22 -16.54 31.48 -25.50
C LYS A 22 -15.66 30.30 -25.86
N VAL A 23 -14.34 30.50 -25.89
CA VAL A 23 -13.37 29.44 -26.19
C VAL A 23 -13.46 28.32 -25.17
N ILE A 24 -13.42 28.64 -23.87
CA ILE A 24 -13.45 27.59 -22.85
C ILE A 24 -14.83 26.90 -22.82
N ALA A 25 -15.93 27.65 -22.95
CA ALA A 25 -17.27 27.07 -22.92
C ALA A 25 -17.61 26.15 -24.11
N SER A 26 -16.92 26.26 -25.25
CA SER A 26 -17.13 25.34 -26.38
C SER A 26 -16.59 23.94 -26.12
N TYR A 27 -15.69 23.77 -25.14
CA TYR A 27 -15.13 22.46 -24.78
C TYR A 27 -15.58 21.99 -23.40
N CYS A 28 -15.88 22.90 -22.47
CA CYS A 28 -16.19 22.59 -21.07
C CYS A 28 -17.70 22.62 -20.80
N GLY A 29 -18.31 21.44 -20.61
CA GLY A 29 -19.75 21.31 -20.34
C GLY A 29 -20.20 22.02 -19.07
N ARG A 30 -19.40 21.95 -18.00
CA ARG A 30 -19.71 22.61 -16.73
C ARG A 30 -19.83 24.13 -16.89
N LEU A 31 -18.89 24.75 -17.61
CA LEU A 31 -18.88 26.18 -17.85
C LEU A 31 -19.94 26.60 -18.88
N SER A 32 -20.15 25.81 -19.92
CA SER A 32 -21.24 26.02 -20.88
C SER A 32 -22.61 26.09 -20.19
N LYS A 33 -22.90 25.14 -19.28
CA LYS A 33 -24.12 25.12 -18.46
C LYS A 33 -24.20 26.30 -17.50
N LEU A 34 -23.09 26.69 -16.89
CA LEU A 34 -23.02 27.82 -15.97
C LEU A 34 -23.38 29.13 -16.69
N PHE A 35 -22.85 29.32 -17.89
CA PHE A 35 -23.06 30.54 -18.66
C PHE A 35 -24.38 30.58 -19.42
N GLY A 36 -24.89 29.44 -19.89
CA GLY A 36 -26.20 29.36 -20.56
C GLY A 36 -27.38 29.76 -19.67
N LYS A 37 -27.20 29.70 -18.34
CA LYS A 37 -28.20 30.14 -17.34
C LYS A 37 -28.11 31.62 -16.99
N SER A 38 -27.04 32.31 -17.39
CA SER A 38 -26.81 33.71 -17.06
C SER A 38 -27.37 34.62 -18.15
N THR A 39 -28.49 35.29 -17.87
CA THR A 39 -29.14 36.26 -18.77
C THR A 39 -28.57 37.67 -18.69
N GLY A 40 -27.56 37.90 -17.84
CA GLY A 40 -26.99 39.23 -17.57
C GLY A 40 -25.71 39.52 -18.35
N SER A 41 -25.62 40.71 -18.93
CA SER A 41 -24.38 41.32 -19.48
C SER A 41 -23.45 41.77 -18.34
N ALA A 42 -23.07 40.85 -17.46
CA ALA A 42 -22.08 41.13 -16.43
C ALA A 42 -20.71 41.19 -17.11
N ARG A 43 -20.18 42.40 -17.26
CA ARG A 43 -18.76 42.61 -17.55
C ARG A 43 -17.98 42.19 -16.30
N ASN A 44 -17.03 41.27 -16.45
CA ASN A 44 -16.18 40.67 -15.42
C ASN A 44 -16.84 39.52 -14.64
N LEU A 45 -16.96 38.36 -15.29
CA LEU A 45 -17.37 37.12 -14.63
C LEU A 45 -16.18 36.52 -13.90
N LYS A 46 -16.38 36.11 -12.64
CA LYS A 46 -15.41 35.32 -11.88
C LYS A 46 -16.00 33.95 -11.55
N VAL A 47 -15.24 32.90 -11.83
CA VAL A 47 -15.55 31.52 -11.44
C VAL A 47 -14.48 31.06 -10.46
N ILE A 48 -14.91 30.40 -9.39
CA ILE A 48 -14.00 29.83 -8.39
C ILE A 48 -14.21 28.32 -8.40
N PHE A 49 -13.15 27.58 -8.69
CA PHE A 49 -13.12 26.13 -8.53
C PHE A 49 -12.46 25.80 -7.20
N ASN A 50 -13.23 25.17 -6.31
CA ASN A 50 -12.70 24.51 -5.14
C ASN A 50 -12.44 23.04 -5.49
N ASP A 51 -11.31 22.51 -5.04
CA ASP A 51 -10.89 21.12 -5.24
C ASP A 51 -10.80 20.68 -6.71
N PHE A 52 -10.32 21.59 -7.59
CA PHE A 52 -10.00 21.25 -8.96
C PHE A 52 -8.88 20.19 -9.00
N PRO A 53 -9.10 19.03 -9.65
CA PRO A 53 -8.15 17.94 -9.62
C PRO A 53 -6.85 18.33 -10.32
N GLY A 54 -5.72 18.21 -9.63
CA GLY A 54 -4.40 18.60 -10.15
C GLY A 54 -4.11 20.10 -10.12
N GLY A 55 -4.96 20.89 -9.44
CA GLY A 55 -4.70 22.30 -9.16
C GLY A 55 -4.58 23.18 -10.41
N ALA A 56 -3.91 24.32 -10.22
CA ALA A 56 -3.71 25.32 -11.27
C ALA A 56 -2.97 24.76 -12.51
N GLU A 57 -1.96 23.90 -12.30
CA GLU A 57 -1.17 23.30 -13.38
C GLU A 57 -2.04 22.48 -14.33
N ASN A 58 -2.96 21.66 -13.80
CA ASN A 58 -3.87 20.90 -14.65
C ASN A 58 -4.89 21.80 -15.36
N PHE A 59 -5.39 22.85 -14.70
CA PHE A 59 -6.28 23.81 -15.36
C PHE A 59 -5.57 24.50 -16.53
N GLU A 60 -4.29 24.84 -16.39
CA GLU A 60 -3.49 25.38 -17.48
C GLU A 60 -3.45 24.40 -18.67
N LEU A 61 -3.19 23.10 -18.43
CA LEU A 61 -3.20 22.08 -19.48
C LEU A 61 -4.57 21.98 -20.19
N LEU A 62 -5.67 21.98 -19.44
CA LEU A 62 -7.02 21.97 -20.02
C LEU A 62 -7.28 23.23 -20.85
N SER A 63 -6.81 24.39 -20.38
CA SER A 63 -6.95 25.64 -21.12
C SER A 63 -6.16 25.57 -22.43
N ARG A 64 -4.91 25.08 -22.42
CA ARG A 64 -4.09 24.89 -23.62
C ARG A 64 -4.80 23.99 -24.64
N PHE A 65 -5.42 22.90 -24.21
CA PHE A 65 -6.25 22.06 -25.08
C PHE A 65 -7.38 22.87 -25.76
N CYS A 66 -8.13 23.68 -25.00
CA CYS A 66 -9.23 24.48 -25.55
C CYS A 66 -8.75 25.53 -26.56
N TYR A 67 -7.65 26.23 -26.25
CA TYR A 67 -7.09 27.27 -27.14
C TYR A 67 -6.36 26.70 -28.36
N ASN A 68 -5.87 25.46 -28.27
CA ASN A 68 -5.20 24.76 -29.37
C ASN A 68 -6.17 23.95 -30.22
N SER A 69 -7.42 24.40 -30.34
CA SER A 69 -8.46 23.75 -31.16
C SER A 69 -8.72 22.29 -30.79
N GLY A 70 -8.67 21.97 -29.49
CA GLY A 70 -8.90 20.61 -28.98
C GLY A 70 -7.75 19.65 -29.27
N ARG A 71 -6.50 20.13 -29.22
CA ARG A 71 -5.31 19.28 -29.43
C ARG A 71 -4.33 19.42 -28.27
N ILE A 72 -3.94 18.30 -27.69
CA ILE A 72 -2.89 18.21 -26.67
C ILE A 72 -2.17 16.87 -26.77
N ASP A 73 -0.88 16.86 -26.45
CA ASP A 73 -0.12 15.62 -26.36
C ASP A 73 -0.44 14.91 -25.04
N VAL A 74 -1.18 13.80 -25.13
CA VAL A 74 -1.49 12.94 -23.99
C VAL A 74 -0.32 11.99 -23.75
N THR A 75 0.32 12.12 -22.59
CA THR A 75 1.51 11.36 -22.18
C THR A 75 1.25 10.63 -20.86
N PRO A 76 2.03 9.58 -20.52
CA PRO A 76 1.91 8.90 -19.22
C PRO A 76 2.09 9.82 -18.01
N SER A 77 2.79 10.94 -18.19
CA SER A 77 3.04 11.98 -17.18
C SER A 77 2.01 13.11 -17.15
N ASN A 78 0.92 13.05 -17.90
CA ASN A 78 -0.17 14.03 -17.76
C ASN A 78 -1.56 13.40 -17.85
N ILE A 79 -1.67 12.17 -18.33
CA ILE A 79 -2.95 11.51 -18.62
C ILE A 79 -3.86 11.42 -17.39
N SER A 80 -3.33 11.16 -16.20
CA SER A 80 -4.13 11.07 -14.97
C SER A 80 -4.75 12.42 -14.59
N PHE A 81 -4.00 13.50 -14.77
CA PHE A 81 -4.45 14.88 -14.56
C PHE A 81 -5.48 15.28 -15.61
N LEU A 82 -5.19 15.07 -16.90
CA LEU A 82 -6.09 15.39 -18.00
C LEU A 82 -7.41 14.61 -17.91
N HIS A 83 -7.37 13.32 -17.54
CA HIS A 83 -8.56 12.51 -17.37
C HIS A 83 -9.42 13.02 -16.21
N SER A 84 -8.81 13.28 -15.04
CA SER A 84 -9.55 13.80 -13.88
C SER A 84 -10.11 15.20 -14.13
N GLY A 85 -9.33 16.07 -14.79
CA GLY A 85 -9.74 17.42 -15.16
C GLY A 85 -10.87 17.45 -16.20
N SER A 86 -10.78 16.61 -17.23
CA SER A 86 -11.82 16.48 -18.25
C SER A 86 -13.14 15.95 -17.69
N LEU A 87 -13.08 15.00 -16.73
CA LEU A 87 -14.26 14.57 -15.97
C LEU A 87 -14.86 15.72 -15.15
N PHE A 88 -14.04 16.44 -14.39
CA PHE A 88 -14.51 17.55 -13.56
C PHE A 88 -15.18 18.64 -14.39
N MET A 89 -14.58 19.00 -15.52
CA MET A 89 -15.04 20.05 -16.43
C MET A 89 -16.14 19.61 -17.40
N GLU A 90 -16.48 18.32 -17.39
CA GLU A 90 -17.42 17.68 -18.32
C GLU A 90 -17.01 17.89 -19.80
N MET A 91 -15.72 17.70 -20.11
CA MET A 91 -15.16 17.87 -21.46
C MET A 91 -15.35 16.62 -22.31
N ASN A 92 -16.59 16.37 -22.71
CA ASN A 92 -16.99 15.23 -23.54
C ASN A 92 -17.54 15.66 -24.90
N SER A 93 -17.73 14.68 -25.77
CA SER A 93 -18.20 14.85 -27.15
C SER A 93 -19.59 15.46 -27.29
N SER A 94 -20.44 15.37 -26.25
CA SER A 94 -21.76 16.02 -26.27
C SER A 94 -21.68 17.55 -26.23
N VAL A 95 -20.55 18.09 -25.77
CA VAL A 95 -20.31 19.54 -25.67
C VAL A 95 -19.72 20.09 -26.97
N SER A 96 -18.68 19.45 -27.49
CA SER A 96 -17.92 19.91 -28.67
C SER A 96 -18.49 19.42 -30.00
N GLY A 97 -19.36 18.39 -30.01
CA GLY A 97 -19.87 17.75 -31.23
C GLY A 97 -18.88 16.80 -31.92
N THR A 98 -17.63 16.78 -31.47
CA THR A 98 -16.54 15.86 -31.87
C THR A 98 -15.92 15.23 -30.64
N PRO A 99 -15.14 14.13 -30.74
CA PRO A 99 -14.37 13.61 -29.60
C PRO A 99 -13.61 14.75 -28.90
N ASN A 100 -13.73 14.80 -27.57
CA ASN A 100 -13.15 15.82 -26.71
C ASN A 100 -12.08 15.17 -25.82
N LEU A 101 -11.49 15.92 -24.90
CA LEU A 101 -10.37 15.47 -24.08
C LEU A 101 -10.69 14.22 -23.25
N LEU A 102 -11.93 14.06 -22.77
CA LEU A 102 -12.32 12.86 -22.04
C LEU A 102 -12.19 11.61 -22.93
N GLU A 103 -12.72 11.64 -24.16
CA GLU A 103 -12.60 10.52 -25.09
C GLU A 103 -11.15 10.26 -25.53
N GLU A 104 -10.33 11.30 -25.67
CA GLU A 104 -8.90 11.16 -26.00
C GLU A 104 -8.11 10.47 -24.89
N THR A 105 -8.32 10.89 -23.63
CA THR A 105 -7.66 10.27 -22.47
C THR A 105 -8.13 8.83 -22.27
N GLU A 106 -9.43 8.54 -22.41
CA GLU A 106 -9.94 7.17 -22.37
C GLU A 106 -9.35 6.27 -23.47
N LYS A 107 -9.20 6.81 -24.69
CA LYS A 107 -8.58 6.08 -25.80
C LYS A 107 -7.12 5.77 -25.50
N SER A 108 -6.37 6.71 -24.95
CA SER A 108 -4.97 6.50 -24.56
C SER A 108 -4.83 5.48 -23.42
N LEU A 109 -5.69 5.55 -22.40
CA LEU A 109 -5.76 4.56 -21.31
C LEU A 109 -6.10 3.14 -21.81
N LYS A 110 -6.94 2.99 -22.84
CA LYS A 110 -7.19 1.68 -23.48
C LYS A 110 -5.95 1.09 -24.14
N GLY A 111 -4.99 1.92 -24.56
CA GLY A 111 -3.70 1.53 -25.14
C GLY A 111 -2.63 1.13 -24.11
N MET A 112 -2.94 1.19 -22.81
CA MET A 112 -1.97 0.99 -21.71
C MET A 112 -1.25 -0.36 -21.71
N ASN A 113 -1.85 -1.40 -22.32
CA ASN A 113 -1.21 -2.70 -22.46
C ASN A 113 0.10 -2.64 -23.28
N PHE A 114 0.31 -1.60 -24.09
CA PHE A 114 1.50 -1.42 -24.91
C PHE A 114 2.55 -0.47 -24.32
N TRP A 115 2.28 0.16 -23.17
CA TRP A 115 3.21 1.10 -22.55
C TRP A 115 4.46 0.41 -22.02
N ALA A 116 5.53 1.15 -21.74
CA ALA A 116 6.66 0.65 -20.96
C ALA A 116 6.27 0.50 -19.47
N TRP A 117 7.03 -0.30 -18.73
CA TRP A 117 6.84 -0.45 -17.28
C TRP A 117 7.01 0.88 -16.53
N SER A 118 8.03 1.66 -16.90
CA SER A 118 8.29 2.99 -16.34
C SER A 118 7.13 3.96 -16.57
N GLU A 119 6.52 3.95 -17.75
CA GLU A 119 5.36 4.78 -18.10
C GLU A 119 4.17 4.45 -17.20
N LEU A 120 3.90 3.16 -16.98
CA LEU A 120 2.82 2.73 -16.09
C LEU A 120 3.05 3.17 -14.63
N LEU A 121 4.28 3.06 -14.12
CA LEU A 121 4.62 3.53 -12.78
C LEU A 121 4.46 5.04 -12.62
N ILE A 122 4.86 5.82 -13.62
CA ILE A 122 4.68 7.27 -13.62
C ILE A 122 3.19 7.61 -13.55
N THR A 123 2.35 6.98 -14.37
CA THR A 123 0.89 7.21 -14.35
C THR A 123 0.25 6.85 -13.01
N ILE A 124 0.64 5.70 -12.41
CA ILE A 124 0.15 5.28 -11.10
C ILE A 124 0.58 6.26 -10.00
N LYS A 125 1.84 6.72 -10.04
CA LYS A 125 2.35 7.73 -9.11
C LYS A 125 1.54 9.02 -9.21
N GLN A 126 1.20 9.48 -10.40
CA GLN A 126 0.38 10.68 -10.57
C GLN A 126 -1.06 10.52 -10.09
N CYS A 127 -1.65 9.33 -10.24
CA CYS A 127 -2.95 9.05 -9.63
C CYS A 127 -2.91 9.17 -8.10
N GLN A 128 -1.74 8.95 -7.47
CA GLN A 128 -1.58 9.14 -6.03
C GLN A 128 -1.76 10.58 -5.61
N ASP A 129 -1.18 11.51 -6.38
CA ASP A 129 -1.18 12.95 -6.09
C ASP A 129 -2.59 13.55 -6.28
N LEU A 130 -3.49 12.81 -6.93
CA LEU A 130 -4.89 13.17 -7.17
C LEU A 130 -5.88 12.66 -6.10
N LEU A 131 -5.44 11.82 -5.15
CA LEU A 131 -6.30 11.33 -4.07
C LEU A 131 -6.57 12.44 -3.04
N PRO A 132 -7.81 12.60 -2.52
CA PRO A 132 -8.87 11.59 -2.44
C PRO A 132 -9.94 11.68 -3.53
N PHE A 133 -9.68 12.30 -4.69
CA PHE A 133 -10.72 12.60 -5.68
C PHE A 133 -11.54 11.36 -6.11
N PRO A 134 -12.86 11.34 -5.84
CA PRO A 134 -13.69 10.13 -5.88
C PRO A 134 -13.96 9.56 -7.29
N SER A 135 -13.58 10.28 -8.36
CA SER A 135 -13.83 9.88 -9.75
C SER A 135 -12.59 9.34 -10.48
N SER A 136 -11.47 9.14 -9.77
CA SER A 136 -10.26 8.50 -10.32
C SER A 136 -10.29 6.96 -10.26
N SER A 137 -11.28 6.37 -9.56
CA SER A 137 -11.34 4.94 -9.22
C SER A 137 -11.23 4.02 -10.45
N GLY A 138 -12.01 4.27 -11.49
CA GLY A 138 -12.03 3.39 -12.67
C GLY A 138 -10.76 3.44 -13.53
N SER A 139 -10.00 4.55 -13.51
CA SER A 139 -8.74 4.64 -14.25
C SER A 139 -7.59 4.02 -13.45
N LEU A 140 -7.53 4.33 -12.16
CA LEU A 140 -6.51 3.83 -11.26
C LEU A 140 -6.61 2.30 -11.09
N GLU A 141 -7.81 1.74 -11.01
CA GLU A 141 -8.04 0.29 -11.01
C GLU A 141 -7.49 -0.37 -12.28
N LYS A 142 -7.74 0.20 -13.46
CA LYS A 142 -7.19 -0.29 -14.74
C LYS A 142 -5.66 -0.24 -14.75
N CYS A 143 -5.06 0.82 -14.23
CA CYS A 143 -3.60 0.92 -14.11
C CYS A 143 -3.03 -0.18 -13.23
N VAL A 144 -3.64 -0.41 -12.05
CA VAL A 144 -3.21 -1.47 -11.14
C VAL A 144 -3.44 -2.85 -11.72
N ASP A 145 -4.55 -3.07 -12.43
CA ASP A 145 -4.80 -4.33 -13.15
C ASP A 145 -3.74 -4.59 -14.22
N SER A 146 -3.36 -3.57 -15.00
CA SER A 146 -2.29 -3.69 -16.00
C SER A 146 -0.94 -3.99 -15.34
N LEU A 147 -0.64 -3.33 -14.22
CA LEU A 147 0.59 -3.54 -13.44
C LEU A 147 0.69 -4.99 -12.99
N ILE A 148 -0.40 -5.50 -12.41
CA ILE A 148 -0.48 -6.87 -11.90
C ILE A 148 -0.44 -7.89 -13.04
N GLY A 149 -1.11 -7.61 -14.16
CA GLY A 149 -1.03 -8.44 -15.36
C GLY A 149 0.41 -8.63 -15.84
N ARG A 150 1.21 -7.55 -15.87
CA ARG A 150 2.63 -7.60 -16.27
C ARG A 150 3.51 -8.33 -15.26
N MET A 151 3.26 -8.13 -13.96
CA MET A 151 4.00 -8.86 -12.92
C MET A 151 3.76 -10.38 -13.03
N ALA A 152 2.54 -10.80 -13.39
CA ALA A 152 2.21 -12.22 -13.57
C ALA A 152 2.87 -12.83 -14.82
N THR A 153 3.01 -12.07 -15.91
CA THR A 153 3.56 -12.56 -17.18
C THR A 153 5.08 -12.50 -17.25
N SER A 154 5.74 -11.65 -16.46
CA SER A 154 7.19 -11.42 -16.44
C SER A 154 8.07 -12.59 -15.96
N SER A 155 7.55 -13.82 -15.95
CA SER A 155 8.33 -15.04 -15.66
C SER A 155 9.17 -15.55 -16.85
N GLU A 156 9.17 -14.85 -17.99
CA GLU A 156 10.01 -15.16 -19.16
C GLU A 156 11.48 -14.71 -19.01
N PRO A 157 12.45 -15.43 -19.64
CA PRO A 157 13.86 -15.27 -19.37
C PRO A 157 14.40 -13.98 -19.98
N SER A 158 14.80 -13.03 -19.13
CA SER A 158 15.74 -11.99 -19.56
C SER A 158 17.06 -12.64 -20.01
N PRO A 159 17.54 -12.40 -21.24
CA PRO A 159 18.78 -13.00 -21.77
C PRO A 159 20.03 -12.21 -21.34
N CYS A 160 20.03 -11.59 -20.16
CA CYS A 160 21.18 -10.81 -19.72
C CYS A 160 22.10 -11.66 -18.82
N PRO A 161 23.37 -11.91 -19.23
CA PRO A 161 24.33 -12.59 -18.40
C PRO A 161 24.70 -11.72 -17.19
N SER A 162 24.85 -12.38 -16.05
CA SER A 162 25.22 -11.88 -14.75
C SER A 162 26.20 -10.70 -14.78
N THR A 163 25.74 -9.48 -14.44
CA THR A 163 26.62 -8.42 -13.95
C THR A 163 26.71 -8.54 -12.44
N SER A 164 27.70 -9.29 -11.99
CA SER A 164 28.18 -9.18 -10.62
C SER A 164 28.92 -7.85 -10.49
N SER A 165 28.30 -6.87 -9.84
CA SER A 165 28.98 -5.72 -9.25
C SER A 165 28.70 -5.71 -7.75
N PRO A 166 29.73 -5.61 -6.87
CA PRO A 166 29.51 -5.74 -5.43
C PRO A 166 28.84 -4.53 -4.76
N ASP A 167 28.71 -3.39 -5.44
CA ASP A 167 28.52 -2.10 -4.77
C ASP A 167 27.09 -1.54 -4.79
N SER A 168 26.08 -2.37 -4.51
CA SER A 168 24.77 -1.83 -4.08
C SER A 168 24.58 -2.07 -2.58
N SER A 169 24.49 -0.97 -1.84
CA SER A 169 24.11 -0.93 -0.42
C SER A 169 22.62 -1.23 -0.20
N GLY A 170 21.96 -1.87 -1.17
CA GLY A 170 20.58 -2.31 -1.07
C GLY A 170 20.45 -3.47 -0.09
N VAL A 171 19.35 -3.50 0.67
CA VAL A 171 19.05 -4.51 1.68
C VAL A 171 19.01 -5.89 1.02
N ARG A 172 20.14 -6.61 1.00
CA ARG A 172 20.23 -7.95 0.42
C ARG A 172 19.36 -8.90 1.23
N PHE A 173 18.35 -9.48 0.58
CA PHE A 173 17.63 -10.62 1.13
C PHE A 173 18.57 -11.83 1.14
N SER A 174 19.06 -12.20 2.33
CA SER A 174 19.62 -13.54 2.53
C SER A 174 18.48 -14.53 2.37
N CYS A 175 18.51 -15.32 1.29
CA CYS A 175 17.69 -16.50 1.18
C CYS A 175 18.36 -17.55 2.09
N ASP A 176 17.90 -17.65 3.33
CA ASP A 176 18.40 -18.63 4.30
C ASP A 176 17.90 -20.04 3.91
N THR A 177 18.55 -20.63 2.92
CA THR A 177 18.60 -22.08 2.70
C THR A 177 19.88 -22.34 1.94
N GLY A 178 20.79 -23.15 2.49
CA GLY A 178 22.10 -23.41 1.89
C GLY A 178 21.99 -24.11 0.54
N SER A 179 21.77 -23.33 -0.53
CA SER A 179 21.45 -23.88 -1.85
C SER A 179 22.02 -23.07 -3.02
N THR A 180 22.14 -23.81 -4.12
CA THR A 180 22.77 -23.57 -5.43
C THR A 180 22.31 -22.31 -6.19
N GLU A 181 23.15 -21.86 -7.13
CA GLU A 181 22.95 -20.66 -7.97
C GLU A 181 21.57 -20.54 -8.64
N SER A 182 20.92 -21.66 -8.98
CA SER A 182 19.62 -21.67 -9.65
C SER A 182 18.48 -21.11 -8.80
N LEU A 183 18.49 -21.34 -7.48
CA LEU A 183 17.48 -20.83 -6.55
C LEU A 183 17.67 -19.33 -6.28
N LYS A 184 18.93 -18.86 -6.24
CA LYS A 184 19.25 -17.42 -6.16
C LYS A 184 18.72 -16.69 -7.40
N ASN A 185 18.89 -17.29 -8.58
CA ASN A 185 18.45 -16.72 -9.85
C ASN A 185 16.92 -16.77 -10.05
N SER A 186 16.22 -17.69 -9.38
CA SER A 186 14.75 -17.71 -9.33
C SER A 186 14.20 -16.68 -8.35
N CYS A 187 14.88 -16.47 -7.22
CA CYS A 187 14.46 -15.49 -6.22
C CYS A 187 14.64 -14.05 -6.71
N SER A 188 15.78 -13.72 -7.34
CA SER A 188 16.00 -12.41 -7.96
C SER A 188 14.97 -12.09 -9.04
N ARG A 189 14.57 -13.09 -9.84
CA ARG A 189 13.50 -12.97 -10.82
C ARG A 189 12.10 -12.82 -10.22
N ALA A 190 11.83 -13.33 -9.04
CA ALA A 190 10.52 -13.14 -8.41
C ALA A 190 10.37 -11.74 -7.76
N THR A 191 11.49 -11.05 -7.52
CA THR A 191 11.54 -9.79 -6.75
C THR A 191 12.00 -8.57 -7.56
N TRP A 192 12.08 -8.66 -8.90
CA TRP A 192 12.63 -7.60 -9.76
C TRP A 192 11.90 -6.25 -9.61
N TRP A 193 10.59 -6.29 -9.31
CA TRP A 193 9.71 -5.12 -9.19
C TRP A 193 9.68 -4.50 -7.79
N PHE A 194 10.38 -5.08 -6.81
CA PHE A 194 10.27 -4.64 -5.40
C PHE A 194 10.71 -3.20 -5.19
N GLU A 195 11.84 -2.81 -5.79
CA GLU A 195 12.39 -1.45 -5.70
C GLU A 195 11.48 -0.43 -6.39
N ASP A 196 11.00 -0.79 -7.57
CA ASP A 196 10.15 0.06 -8.40
C ASP A 196 8.84 0.43 -7.69
N LEU A 197 8.28 -0.48 -6.89
CA LEU A 197 7.05 -0.24 -6.15
C LEU A 197 7.28 0.48 -4.81
N LEU A 198 8.52 0.77 -4.40
CA LEU A 198 8.78 1.58 -3.20
C LEU A 198 8.31 3.03 -3.35
N VAL A 199 8.09 3.52 -4.57
CA VAL A 199 7.56 4.87 -4.81
C VAL A 199 6.10 5.02 -4.34
N LEU A 200 5.37 3.91 -4.23
CA LEU A 200 3.97 3.91 -3.85
C LEU A 200 3.77 4.33 -2.38
N SER A 201 2.66 5.02 -2.14
CA SER A 201 2.13 5.31 -0.81
C SER A 201 1.48 4.07 -0.19
N THR A 202 1.21 4.13 1.12
CA THR A 202 0.49 3.07 1.83
C THR A 202 -0.87 2.75 1.22
N ASN A 203 -1.61 3.76 0.75
CA ASN A 203 -2.93 3.58 0.16
C ASN A 203 -2.86 2.81 -1.17
N LEU A 204 -1.88 3.15 -2.02
CA LEU A 204 -1.68 2.44 -3.28
C LEU A 204 -1.13 1.04 -3.07
N VAL A 205 -0.22 0.84 -2.11
CA VAL A 205 0.24 -0.51 -1.76
C VAL A 205 -0.93 -1.36 -1.29
N GLU A 206 -1.80 -0.85 -0.42
CA GLU A 206 -2.99 -1.60 0.00
C GLU A 206 -3.85 -2.04 -1.19
N MET A 207 -4.10 -1.15 -2.15
CA MET A 207 -4.89 -1.47 -3.34
C MET A 207 -4.19 -2.50 -4.25
N VAL A 208 -2.89 -2.33 -4.51
CA VAL A 208 -2.09 -3.28 -5.30
C VAL A 208 -2.11 -4.66 -4.67
N ILE A 209 -1.95 -4.78 -3.36
CA ILE A 209 -1.91 -6.06 -2.65
C ILE A 209 -3.26 -6.76 -2.69
N LYS A 210 -4.36 -6.02 -2.45
CA LYS A 210 -5.71 -6.58 -2.59
C LYS A 210 -5.94 -7.12 -3.99
N SER A 211 -5.56 -6.38 -5.02
CA SER A 211 -5.68 -6.82 -6.41
C SER A 211 -4.77 -8.01 -6.74
N MET A 212 -3.56 -8.09 -6.18
CA MET A 212 -2.68 -9.25 -6.31
C MET A 212 -3.32 -10.52 -5.72
N VAL A 213 -3.90 -10.41 -4.52
CA VAL A 213 -4.62 -11.52 -3.86
C VAL A 213 -5.82 -11.96 -4.69
N LEU A 214 -6.62 -11.02 -5.23
CA LEU A 214 -7.73 -11.32 -6.12
C LEU A 214 -7.28 -12.06 -7.39
N ARG A 215 -6.09 -11.74 -7.90
CA ARG A 215 -5.45 -12.38 -9.06
C ARG A 215 -4.68 -13.66 -8.71
N LYS A 216 -4.79 -14.17 -7.47
CA LYS A 216 -4.14 -15.39 -6.97
C LYS A 216 -2.61 -15.38 -7.09
N PHE A 217 -1.98 -14.22 -6.85
CA PHE A 217 -0.53 -14.15 -6.70
C PHE A 217 -0.06 -15.01 -5.52
N ASP A 218 1.17 -15.51 -5.62
CA ASP A 218 1.78 -16.27 -4.53
C ASP A 218 1.91 -15.39 -3.27
N HIS A 219 1.20 -15.78 -2.21
CA HIS A 219 1.18 -15.08 -0.92
C HIS A 219 2.56 -14.99 -0.27
N SER A 220 3.48 -15.92 -0.56
CA SER A 220 4.88 -15.87 -0.10
C SER A 220 5.64 -14.73 -0.76
N ILE A 221 5.43 -14.48 -2.05
CA ILE A 221 6.04 -13.35 -2.77
C ILE A 221 5.46 -12.04 -2.27
N ILE A 222 4.13 -11.97 -2.10
CA ILE A 222 3.44 -10.79 -1.56
C ILE A 222 3.96 -10.47 -0.14
N SER A 223 4.06 -11.48 0.74
CA SER A 223 4.53 -11.26 2.11
C SER A 223 5.98 -10.75 2.13
N ARG A 224 6.85 -11.31 1.29
CA ARG A 224 8.24 -10.83 1.11
C ARG A 224 8.29 -9.38 0.65
N PHE A 225 7.47 -8.99 -0.31
CA PHE A 225 7.37 -7.59 -0.74
C PHE A 225 6.91 -6.68 0.40
N LEU A 226 5.89 -7.07 1.15
CA LEU A 226 5.41 -6.29 2.29
C LEU A 226 6.49 -6.08 3.36
N PHE A 227 7.29 -7.11 3.66
CA PHE A 227 8.45 -6.95 4.54
C PHE A 227 9.54 -6.08 3.94
N TYR A 228 9.75 -6.15 2.62
CA TYR A 228 10.68 -5.27 1.91
C TYR A 228 10.26 -3.82 2.06
N TYR A 229 9.02 -3.53 1.66
CA TYR A 229 8.40 -2.22 1.72
C TYR A 229 8.45 -1.63 3.14
N GLN A 230 8.10 -2.43 4.16
CA GLN A 230 8.19 -2.03 5.56
C GLN A 230 9.60 -1.61 5.94
N LYS A 231 10.61 -2.44 5.66
CA LYS A 231 12.01 -2.15 6.02
C LYS A 231 12.53 -0.90 5.33
N SER A 232 12.30 -0.77 4.03
CA SER A 232 12.80 0.35 3.23
C SER A 232 12.15 1.67 3.66
N LYS A 233 10.82 1.71 3.82
CA LYS A 233 10.11 2.93 4.27
C LYS A 233 10.39 3.28 5.73
N CYS A 234 10.62 2.29 6.58
CA CYS A 234 10.91 2.55 8.00
C CYS A 234 12.35 3.00 8.26
N TYR A 235 13.26 2.83 7.30
CA TYR A 235 14.66 3.25 7.46
C TYR A 235 14.77 4.78 7.58
N THR A 236 14.08 5.53 6.72
CA THR A 236 14.19 7.00 6.65
C THR A 236 12.97 7.77 7.16
N GLY A 237 11.85 7.10 7.44
CA GLY A 237 10.59 7.78 7.77
C GLY A 237 10.55 8.42 9.17
N THR A 238 9.64 9.38 9.35
CA THR A 238 9.23 9.93 10.64
C THR A 238 8.47 8.87 11.49
N PRO A 239 8.35 9.03 12.82
CA PRO A 239 7.61 8.08 13.66
C PRO A 239 6.17 7.81 13.18
N ASP A 240 5.47 8.84 12.71
CA ASP A 240 4.10 8.71 12.21
C ASP A 240 4.03 7.98 10.86
N GLU A 241 4.97 8.24 9.95
CA GLU A 241 5.09 7.48 8.70
C GLU A 241 5.43 6.02 8.95
N LYS A 242 6.37 5.74 9.86
CA LYS A 242 6.72 4.36 10.27
C LYS A 242 5.50 3.65 10.83
N ARG A 243 4.74 4.32 11.68
CA ARG A 243 3.50 3.78 12.25
C ARG A 243 2.49 3.45 11.16
N ASN A 244 2.23 4.37 10.24
CA ASN A 244 1.28 4.16 9.14
C ASN A 244 1.71 2.97 8.25
N VAL A 245 2.98 2.92 7.87
CA VAL A 245 3.55 1.81 7.07
C VAL A 245 3.41 0.48 7.79
N VAL A 246 3.76 0.40 9.07
CA VAL A 246 3.66 -0.83 9.86
C VAL A 246 2.21 -1.29 9.98
N GLU A 247 1.27 -0.37 10.25
CA GLU A 247 -0.15 -0.69 10.33
C GLU A 247 -0.69 -1.23 9.00
N THR A 248 -0.41 -0.56 7.88
CA THR A 248 -0.81 -1.01 6.53
C THR A 248 -0.22 -2.38 6.21
N VAL A 249 1.07 -2.59 6.50
CA VAL A 249 1.74 -3.88 6.24
C VAL A 249 1.11 -5.00 7.07
N ILE A 250 0.81 -4.76 8.35
CA ILE A 250 0.12 -5.75 9.18
C ILE A 250 -1.27 -6.06 8.62
N ASP A 251 -2.02 -5.04 8.22
CA ASP A 251 -3.36 -5.22 7.66
C ASP A 251 -3.34 -6.00 6.35
N MET A 252 -2.32 -5.78 5.51
CA MET A 252 -2.13 -6.50 4.25
C MET A 252 -1.60 -7.91 4.44
N LEU A 253 -0.72 -8.16 5.41
CA LEU A 253 -0.29 -9.53 5.76
C LEU A 253 -1.47 -10.36 6.29
N TYR A 254 -2.39 -9.73 7.01
CA TYR A 254 -3.53 -10.42 7.64
C TYR A 254 -4.52 -11.00 6.62
N ILE A 255 -4.61 -10.44 5.41
CA ILE A 255 -5.47 -10.97 4.33
C ILE A 255 -4.82 -12.10 3.53
N LEU A 256 -3.54 -12.41 3.77
CA LEU A 256 -2.83 -13.51 3.12
C LEU A 256 -3.08 -14.83 3.86
N ASP A 257 -2.60 -15.91 3.26
CA ASP A 257 -2.43 -17.18 3.97
C ASP A 257 -1.28 -17.04 4.97
N TRP A 258 -1.59 -17.14 6.26
CA TRP A 258 -0.61 -16.94 7.32
C TRP A 258 0.51 -17.97 7.30
N ASN A 259 0.30 -19.15 6.72
CA ASN A 259 1.36 -20.16 6.54
C ASN A 259 2.41 -19.71 5.51
N SER A 260 2.06 -18.78 4.63
CA SER A 260 2.98 -18.19 3.63
C SER A 260 3.77 -17.00 4.19
N VAL A 261 3.52 -16.60 5.45
CA VAL A 261 4.16 -15.45 6.09
C VAL A 261 5.19 -15.93 7.09
N SER A 262 6.46 -15.56 6.89
CA SER A 262 7.56 -16.00 7.75
C SER A 262 7.39 -15.54 9.20
N PHE A 263 7.40 -16.50 10.13
CA PHE A 263 7.40 -16.28 11.58
C PHE A 263 8.52 -15.33 12.04
N LYS A 264 9.74 -15.54 11.55
CA LYS A 264 10.92 -14.67 11.83
C LYS A 264 10.64 -13.21 11.46
N SER A 265 9.99 -12.99 10.31
CA SER A 265 9.66 -11.65 9.83
C SER A 265 8.52 -11.00 10.60
N LEU A 266 7.50 -11.77 11.03
CA LEU A 266 6.44 -11.28 11.92
C LEU A 266 7.02 -10.78 13.25
N PHE A 267 7.98 -11.50 13.84
CA PHE A 267 8.71 -11.03 15.02
C PHE A 267 9.56 -9.79 14.76
N GLY A 268 10.11 -9.66 13.55
CA GLY A 268 10.76 -8.42 13.10
C GLY A 268 9.81 -7.22 13.16
N ILE A 269 8.59 -7.38 12.62
CA ILE A 269 7.55 -6.34 12.69
C ILE A 269 7.14 -6.08 14.14
N LEU A 270 6.98 -7.12 14.97
CA LEU A 270 6.62 -6.97 16.38
C LEU A 270 7.61 -6.06 17.11
N ARG A 271 8.92 -6.31 16.96
CA ARG A 271 9.98 -5.51 17.59
C ARG A 271 9.92 -4.04 17.19
N VAL A 272 9.62 -3.74 15.92
CA VAL A 272 9.43 -2.37 15.44
C VAL A 272 8.15 -1.78 16.03
N SER A 273 7.06 -2.54 16.05
CA SER A 273 5.73 -2.09 16.48
C SER A 273 5.63 -1.79 17.98
N LEU A 274 6.46 -2.43 18.82
CA LEU A 274 6.47 -2.21 20.27
C LEU A 274 6.90 -0.79 20.64
N ASN A 275 7.71 -0.15 19.79
CA ASN A 275 8.19 1.21 19.97
C ASN A 275 7.31 2.24 19.24
N LEU A 276 6.24 1.80 18.59
CA LEU A 276 5.30 2.64 17.84
C LEU A 276 3.92 2.57 18.47
N ASN A 277 3.21 3.70 18.48
CA ASN A 277 1.84 3.74 18.99
C ASN A 277 0.83 3.20 17.96
N ILE A 278 1.01 1.96 17.49
CA ILE A 278 0.13 1.38 16.47
C ILE A 278 -1.29 1.16 17.00
N ARG A 279 -2.27 1.23 16.09
CA ARG A 279 -3.70 0.96 16.34
C ARG A 279 -3.89 -0.41 16.99
N LYS A 280 -4.82 -0.47 17.95
CA LYS A 280 -5.13 -1.70 18.70
C LYS A 280 -5.55 -2.85 17.77
N CYS A 281 -6.34 -2.55 16.74
CA CYS A 281 -6.77 -3.56 15.76
C CYS A 281 -5.58 -4.20 15.02
N SER A 282 -4.64 -3.40 14.50
CA SER A 282 -3.44 -3.91 13.83
C SER A 282 -2.56 -4.69 14.80
N ARG A 283 -2.40 -4.22 16.05
CA ARG A 283 -1.69 -4.98 17.10
C ARG A 283 -2.31 -6.37 17.32
N THR A 284 -3.63 -6.45 17.49
CA THR A 284 -4.32 -7.74 17.65
C THR A 284 -4.12 -8.65 16.44
N LYS A 285 -4.20 -8.13 15.21
CA LYS A 285 -3.93 -8.91 13.99
C LYS A 285 -2.53 -9.51 13.98
N LEU A 286 -1.51 -8.70 14.30
CA LEU A 286 -0.13 -9.17 14.39
C LEU A 286 0.04 -10.24 15.48
N GLU A 287 -0.55 -10.03 16.65
CA GLU A 287 -0.52 -11.01 17.74
C GLU A 287 -1.20 -12.33 17.35
N CYS A 288 -2.30 -12.27 16.60
CA CYS A 288 -2.98 -13.47 16.08
C CYS A 288 -2.11 -14.24 15.09
N MET A 289 -1.50 -13.56 14.11
CA MET A 289 -0.63 -14.21 13.11
C MET A 289 0.62 -14.83 13.76
N ILE A 290 1.18 -14.18 14.79
CA ILE A 290 2.30 -14.72 15.56
C ILE A 290 1.86 -15.94 16.37
N GLY A 291 0.75 -15.81 17.11
CA GLY A 291 0.23 -16.87 17.94
C GLY A 291 -0.17 -18.13 17.16
N SER A 292 -0.70 -17.99 15.94
CA SER A 292 -1.05 -19.15 15.11
C SER A 292 0.16 -19.99 14.67
N GLN A 293 1.37 -19.43 14.75
CA GLN A 293 2.63 -20.08 14.35
C GLN A 293 3.57 -20.31 15.54
N MET A 294 3.02 -20.36 16.76
CA MET A 294 3.83 -20.44 17.98
C MET A 294 4.65 -21.73 18.12
N ASP A 295 4.32 -22.77 17.35
CA ASP A 295 5.11 -24.01 17.22
C ASP A 295 6.47 -23.81 16.52
N GLN A 296 6.67 -22.67 15.86
CA GLN A 296 7.94 -22.24 15.27
C GLN A 296 8.77 -21.32 16.19
N ALA A 297 8.22 -20.95 17.36
CA ALA A 297 8.85 -20.01 18.27
C ALA A 297 10.01 -20.65 19.06
N THR A 298 11.04 -19.86 19.31
CA THR A 298 12.12 -20.18 20.26
C THR A 298 11.91 -19.43 21.57
N LEU A 299 12.60 -19.84 22.64
CA LEU A 299 12.55 -19.14 23.92
C LEU A 299 12.92 -17.65 23.75
N ASP A 300 13.98 -17.35 23.00
CA ASP A 300 14.41 -15.97 22.71
C ASP A 300 13.33 -15.12 22.04
N ASN A 301 12.44 -15.73 21.26
CA ASN A 301 11.30 -14.99 20.69
C ASN A 301 10.29 -14.59 21.77
N MET A 302 10.14 -15.39 22.83
CA MET A 302 9.17 -15.18 23.90
C MET A 302 9.67 -14.20 24.98
N LEU A 303 10.99 -14.02 25.10
CA LEU A 303 11.65 -13.09 26.02
C LEU A 303 11.54 -11.63 25.56
N ILE A 304 10.30 -11.15 25.49
CA ILE A 304 9.97 -9.78 25.09
C ILE A 304 10.02 -8.89 26.33
N PRO A 305 10.83 -7.82 26.36
CA PRO A 305 10.92 -6.92 27.50
C PRO A 305 9.56 -6.34 27.90
N SER A 306 9.41 -6.05 29.18
CA SER A 306 8.24 -5.34 29.68
C SER A 306 8.12 -3.94 29.06
N PRO A 307 6.90 -3.41 28.90
CA PRO A 307 6.71 -2.00 28.57
C PRO A 307 7.42 -1.09 29.58
N TYR A 308 7.81 0.10 29.14
CA TYR A 308 8.47 1.09 29.99
C TYR A 308 7.64 1.42 31.23
N GLY A 309 8.30 1.53 32.39
CA GLY A 309 7.66 1.84 33.68
C GLY A 309 7.04 0.64 34.40
N MET A 310 7.23 -0.59 33.88
CA MET A 310 6.86 -1.81 34.59
C MET A 310 8.05 -2.40 35.35
N ASN A 311 7.77 -3.01 36.50
CA ASN A 311 8.82 -3.55 37.39
C ASN A 311 9.19 -5.03 37.11
N TYR A 312 8.37 -5.74 36.33
CA TYR A 312 8.68 -7.11 35.89
C TYR A 312 9.54 -7.09 34.63
N LEU A 313 10.35 -8.13 34.39
CA LEU A 313 11.33 -8.14 33.30
C LEU A 313 10.70 -8.37 31.92
N TYR A 314 9.71 -9.28 31.84
CA TYR A 314 9.16 -9.77 30.57
C TYR A 314 7.66 -9.52 30.42
N ASN A 315 7.21 -9.27 29.19
CA ASN A 315 5.81 -9.04 28.85
C ASN A 315 4.98 -10.33 28.80
N VAL A 316 4.73 -10.92 29.98
CA VAL A 316 3.91 -12.14 30.15
C VAL A 316 2.53 -12.02 29.50
N ASN A 317 1.91 -10.84 29.56
CA ASN A 317 0.58 -10.63 28.98
C ASN A 317 0.59 -10.79 27.45
N LEU A 318 1.68 -10.45 26.78
CA LEU A 318 1.81 -10.62 25.33
C LEU A 318 1.95 -12.10 24.97
N VAL A 319 2.77 -12.84 25.71
CA VAL A 319 2.90 -14.30 25.56
C VAL A 319 1.57 -15.02 25.78
N LEU A 320 0.81 -14.64 26.81
CA LEU A 320 -0.54 -15.18 27.03
C LEU A 320 -1.49 -14.89 25.86
N ARG A 321 -1.34 -13.75 25.18
CA ARG A 321 -2.14 -13.44 23.97
C ARG A 321 -1.71 -14.29 22.77
N PHE A 322 -0.42 -14.54 22.58
CA PHE A 322 0.05 -15.47 21.54
C PHE A 322 -0.49 -16.88 21.78
N LEU A 323 -0.39 -17.38 23.01
CA LEU A 323 -0.90 -18.70 23.36
C LEU A 323 -2.44 -18.77 23.20
N LYS A 324 -3.17 -17.72 23.58
CA LYS A 324 -4.61 -17.64 23.31
C LYS A 324 -4.92 -17.71 21.82
N ALA A 325 -4.14 -17.04 20.98
CA ALA A 325 -4.31 -17.07 19.53
C ALA A 325 -3.97 -18.44 18.93
N PHE A 326 -2.90 -19.10 19.41
CA PHE A 326 -2.56 -20.48 19.04
C PHE A 326 -3.73 -21.44 19.28
N LEU A 327 -4.43 -21.27 20.41
CA LEU A 327 -5.55 -22.11 20.82
C LEU A 327 -6.91 -21.68 20.26
N HIS A 328 -6.99 -20.62 19.46
CA HIS A 328 -8.25 -20.03 19.01
C HIS A 328 -9.11 -21.00 18.17
N GLY A 329 -8.49 -21.94 17.45
CA GLY A 329 -9.19 -23.01 16.72
C GLY A 329 -9.65 -24.20 17.58
N GLY A 330 -9.33 -24.19 18.88
CA GLY A 330 -9.52 -25.32 19.79
C GLY A 330 -8.35 -26.32 19.73
N ILE A 331 -8.05 -26.95 20.88
CA ILE A 331 -6.95 -27.92 21.04
C ILE A 331 -7.07 -29.10 20.04
N SER A 332 -8.29 -29.43 19.62
CA SER A 332 -8.59 -30.50 18.65
C SER A 332 -8.19 -30.18 17.21
N GLN A 333 -8.03 -28.90 16.84
CA GLN A 333 -7.58 -28.49 15.51
C GLN A 333 -6.07 -28.33 15.42
N THR A 334 -5.38 -28.32 16.55
CA THR A 334 -3.92 -28.28 16.63
C THR A 334 -3.35 -29.69 16.53
N SER A 335 -2.33 -29.90 15.69
CA SER A 335 -1.70 -31.22 15.65
C SER A 335 -1.05 -31.57 17.00
N PRO A 336 -1.09 -32.84 17.45
CA PRO A 336 -0.48 -33.23 18.73
C PRO A 336 1.02 -32.90 18.83
N THR A 337 1.71 -32.85 17.70
CA THR A 337 3.13 -32.50 17.61
C THR A 337 3.36 -31.01 17.84
N GLN A 338 2.56 -30.13 17.23
CA GLN A 338 2.62 -28.69 17.46
C GLN A 338 2.26 -28.32 18.89
N LEU A 339 1.19 -28.93 19.43
CA LEU A 339 0.78 -28.72 20.81
C LEU A 339 1.90 -29.09 21.79
N ARG A 340 2.59 -30.21 21.56
CA ARG A 340 3.72 -30.63 22.40
C ARG A 340 4.90 -29.67 22.32
N LYS A 341 5.24 -29.19 21.12
CA LYS A 341 6.31 -28.17 20.95
C LYS A 341 5.99 -26.89 21.71
N VAL A 342 4.77 -26.40 21.56
CA VAL A 342 4.28 -25.21 22.27
C VAL A 342 4.27 -25.43 23.78
N ALA A 343 3.84 -26.60 24.26
CA ALA A 343 3.86 -26.91 25.68
C ALA A 343 5.28 -26.89 26.26
N SER A 344 6.23 -27.56 25.61
CA SER A 344 7.63 -27.53 26.04
C SER A 344 8.22 -26.11 26.00
N LEU A 345 7.87 -25.30 25.00
CA LEU A 345 8.28 -23.90 24.96
C LEU A 345 7.70 -23.09 26.14
N MET A 346 6.44 -23.33 26.48
CA MET A 346 5.79 -22.67 27.61
C MET A 346 6.41 -23.08 28.94
N ASP A 347 6.78 -24.35 29.11
CA ASP A 347 7.47 -24.84 30.31
C ASP A 347 8.83 -24.12 30.49
N LEU A 348 9.61 -24.00 29.40
CA LEU A 348 10.86 -23.24 29.39
C LEU A 348 10.64 -21.76 29.73
N TYR A 349 9.61 -21.14 29.14
CA TYR A 349 9.28 -19.75 29.41
C TYR A 349 8.83 -19.53 30.87
N ILE A 350 8.02 -20.43 31.43
CA ILE A 350 7.58 -20.39 32.82
C ILE A 350 8.79 -20.49 33.75
N ALA A 351 9.71 -21.43 33.49
CA ALA A 351 10.95 -21.58 34.26
C ALA A 351 11.80 -20.30 34.23
N GLU A 352 11.87 -19.62 33.09
CA GLU A 352 12.64 -18.37 32.93
C GLU A 352 12.01 -17.18 33.66
N VAL A 353 10.67 -17.07 33.70
CA VAL A 353 9.99 -15.94 34.37
C VAL A 353 9.71 -16.18 35.85
N ALA A 354 9.73 -17.42 36.33
CA ALA A 354 9.43 -17.78 37.72
C ALA A 354 10.32 -17.05 38.76
N PRO A 355 11.63 -16.82 38.52
CA PRO A 355 12.50 -16.15 39.49
C PRO A 355 12.27 -14.63 39.59
N ASP A 356 11.47 -14.02 38.70
CA ASP A 356 11.21 -12.58 38.73
C ASP A 356 10.36 -12.20 39.97
N PRO A 357 10.93 -11.49 40.96
CA PRO A 357 10.21 -11.15 42.20
C PRO A 357 9.05 -10.17 41.96
N CYS A 358 9.03 -9.48 40.81
CA CYS A 358 7.97 -8.55 40.44
C CYS A 358 6.85 -9.23 39.64
N LEU A 359 6.97 -10.52 39.32
CA LEU A 359 5.92 -11.28 38.66
C LEU A 359 4.77 -11.57 39.64
N LYS A 360 3.58 -11.04 39.35
CA LYS A 360 2.38 -11.30 40.16
C LYS A 360 2.00 -12.78 40.11
N ALA A 361 1.66 -13.35 41.26
CA ALA A 361 1.16 -14.73 41.38
C ALA A 361 -0.02 -15.04 40.43
N SER A 362 -0.92 -14.08 40.20
CA SER A 362 -2.04 -14.25 39.26
C SER A 362 -1.61 -14.41 37.80
N LYS A 363 -0.51 -13.76 37.39
CA LYS A 363 0.07 -13.93 36.03
C LYS A 363 0.78 -15.27 35.91
N PHE A 364 1.50 -15.68 36.96
CA PHE A 364 2.15 -16.99 37.01
C PHE A 364 1.10 -18.11 36.91
N LEU A 365 0.01 -18.01 37.69
CA LEU A 365 -1.12 -18.93 37.62
C LEU A 365 -1.76 -18.95 36.22
N ALA A 366 -1.92 -17.78 35.58
CA ALA A 366 -2.45 -17.72 34.23
C ALA A 366 -1.55 -18.46 33.23
N LEU A 367 -0.22 -18.41 33.36
CA LEU A 367 0.71 -19.16 32.52
C LEU A 367 0.56 -20.67 32.72
N THR A 368 0.55 -21.13 33.97
CA THR A 368 0.44 -22.56 34.29
C THR A 368 -0.92 -23.15 33.92
N MET A 369 -1.98 -22.34 33.91
CA MET A 369 -3.33 -22.77 33.52
C MET A 369 -3.64 -22.59 32.03
N ALA A 370 -2.80 -21.91 31.25
CA ALA A 370 -3.14 -21.56 29.87
C ALA A 370 -3.11 -22.75 28.90
N LEU A 371 -2.41 -23.84 29.24
CA LEU A 371 -2.41 -25.09 28.49
C LEU A 371 -3.18 -26.19 29.24
N PRO A 372 -3.87 -27.10 28.52
CA PRO A 372 -4.52 -28.25 29.14
C PRO A 372 -3.49 -29.21 29.75
N ASP A 373 -3.87 -29.90 30.83
CA ASP A 373 -2.96 -30.82 31.52
C ASP A 373 -2.50 -31.99 30.65
N SER A 374 -3.29 -32.37 29.65
CA SER A 374 -2.92 -33.39 28.65
C SER A 374 -1.74 -32.99 27.75
N ALA A 375 -1.44 -31.68 27.65
CA ALA A 375 -0.30 -31.16 26.88
C ALA A 375 0.97 -30.98 27.72
N LYS A 376 0.84 -30.88 29.04
CA LYS A 376 1.96 -30.68 29.96
C LYS A 376 2.64 -32.03 30.20
N ARG A 377 3.94 -32.13 29.87
CA ARG A 377 4.76 -33.22 30.39
C ARG A 377 5.35 -32.72 31.69
N PHE A 378 4.95 -33.33 32.80
CA PHE A 378 5.46 -33.19 34.17
C PHE A 378 6.59 -32.16 34.33
N ILE A 379 6.24 -31.01 34.92
CA ILE A 379 7.18 -30.01 35.47
C ILE A 379 8.06 -30.68 36.52
#